data_AF-A0A847JES9-F1
#
_entry.id   AF-A0A847JES9-F1
#
_cell.length_a   1.000
_cell.length_b   1.000
_cell.length_c   1.000
_cell.angle_alpha   90.00
_cell.angle_beta   90.00
_cell.angle_gamma   90.00
#
_symmetry.space_group_name_H-M   'P 1'
#
loop_
_entity.id
_entity.type
_entity.pdbx_description
1 polymer ?
#
loop_
_entity_poly.entity_id
_entity_poly.type
_entity_poly.pdbx_seq_one_letter_code
_entity_poly.pdbx_strand_id
1 'polypeptide(L)' 'MTVAVPTLAPTRAALAPAPIGLLAELTHRCPLACPHCSNPLTLEPRDSELDTESWKRVLSEAAAMGVLHVHLSGGEP' A
#
# COMPACT_ATOMS: atom_id res chain seq x y z
N MET A 1 34.35 -15.41 3.14
CA MET A 1 33.62 -15.29 4.42
C MET A 1 32.16 -15.57 4.13
N THR A 2 31.72 -16.81 4.31
CA THR A 2 30.32 -17.19 4.07
C THR A 2 29.57 -17.10 5.40
N VAL A 3 28.63 -16.17 5.51
CA VAL A 3 27.76 -16.07 6.69
C VAL A 3 26.63 -17.07 6.53
N ALA A 4 26.50 -18.00 7.47
CA ALA A 4 25.39 -18.94 7.52
C ALA A 4 24.11 -18.18 7.93
N VAL A 5 23.05 -18.32 7.15
CA VAL A 5 21.71 -17.82 7.50
C VAL A 5 21.06 -18.84 8.44
N PRO A 6 20.77 -18.50 9.71
CA PRO A 6 20.11 -19.43 10.61
C PRO A 6 18.67 -19.67 10.13
N THR A 7 18.26 -20.95 10.10
CA THR A 7 16.89 -21.34 9.83
C THR A 7 16.03 -21.02 11.05
N LEU A 8 15.09 -20.07 10.91
CA LEU A 8 14.15 -19.76 11.98
C LEU A 8 13.14 -20.90 12.13
N ALA A 9 12.96 -21.40 13.35
CA ALA A 9 11.87 -22.28 13.71
C ALA A 9 10.52 -21.55 13.58
N PRO A 10 9.41 -22.24 13.27
CA PRO A 10 8.11 -21.61 13.13
C PRO A 10 7.60 -21.15 14.51
N THR A 11 7.63 -19.83 14.74
CA THR A 11 6.98 -19.21 15.90
C THR A 11 5.47 -19.37 15.75
N ARG A 12 4.76 -19.79 16.82
CA ARG A 12 3.29 -19.64 16.91
C ARG A 12 2.94 -18.25 16.41
N ALA A 13 2.07 -18.14 15.40
CA ALA A 13 1.74 -16.88 14.76
C ALA A 13 1.37 -15.85 15.84
N ALA A 14 2.32 -14.97 16.15
CA ALA A 14 2.03 -13.77 16.90
C ALA A 14 1.00 -13.02 16.06
N LEU A 15 -0.06 -12.51 16.69
CA LEU A 15 -0.91 -11.52 16.06
C LEU A 15 0.01 -10.47 15.44
N ALA A 16 -0.06 -10.29 14.12
CA ALA A 16 0.84 -9.39 13.43
C ALA A 16 0.75 -8.02 14.11
N PRO A 17 1.88 -7.34 14.37
CA PRO A 17 1.84 -5.99 14.90
C PRO A 17 1.01 -5.10 13.98
N ALA A 18 0.31 -4.11 14.54
CA ALA A 18 -0.44 -3.13 13.77
C ALA A 18 0.44 -2.52 12.66
N PRO A 19 -0.06 -2.38 11.43
CA PRO A 19 0.71 -1.75 10.36
C PRO A 19 1.06 -0.31 10.74
N ILE A 20 2.31 0.10 10.55
CA ILE A 20 2.75 1.46 10.91
C ILE A 20 2.22 2.50 9.91
N GLY A 21 2.01 2.11 8.65
CA GLY A 21 1.55 3.03 7.61
C GLY A 21 0.67 2.37 6.56
N LEU A 22 -0.13 3.20 5.89
CA LEU A 22 -0.96 2.89 4.72
C LEU A 22 -0.46 3.70 3.53
N LEU A 23 -0.11 3.03 2.42
CA LEU A 23 0.05 3.66 1.11
C LEU A 23 -1.30 3.61 0.39
N ALA A 24 -1.87 4.77 0.11
CA ALA A 24 -3.17 4.90 -0.56
C ALA A 24 -2.97 5.48 -1.96
N GLU A 25 -2.94 4.62 -2.98
CA GLU A 25 -2.88 5.04 -4.39
C GLU A 25 -4.27 5.50 -4.85
N LEU A 26 -4.50 6.81 -4.87
CA LEU A 26 -5.81 7.40 -5.13
C LEU A 26 -6.21 7.34 -6.60
N THR A 27 -5.22 7.33 -7.49
CA THR A 27 -5.40 7.35 -8.95
C THR A 27 -4.16 6.81 -9.64
N HIS A 28 -4.33 6.11 -10.77
CA HIS A 28 -3.23 5.79 -11.68
C HIS A 28 -3.19 6.67 -12.92
N ARG A 29 -4.09 7.65 -13.03
CA ARG A 29 -4.05 8.64 -14.12
C ARG A 29 -2.82 9.51 -13.96
N CYS A 30 -1.95 9.50 -14.97
CA CYS A 30 -0.74 10.30 -15.03
C CYS A 30 -0.42 10.58 -16.50
N PRO A 31 -0.16 11.83 -16.91
CA PRO A 31 0.21 12.16 -18.29
C PRO A 31 1.67 11.80 -18.63
N LEU A 32 2.44 11.32 -17.64
CA LEU A 32 3.86 11.04 -17.78
C LEU A 32 4.11 9.59 -18.20
N ALA A 33 5.22 9.36 -18.90
CA ALA A 33 5.69 8.03 -19.32
C ALA A 33 7.07 7.72 -18.71
N CYS A 34 7.19 7.86 -17.39
CA CYS A 34 8.47 7.72 -16.69
C CYS A 34 9.02 6.28 -16.83
N PRO A 35 10.25 6.07 -17.33
CA PRO A 35 10.82 4.73 -17.50
C PRO A 35 11.12 4.02 -16.17
N HIS A 36 11.04 4.76 -15.06
CA HIS A 36 11.26 4.29 -13.70
C HIS A 36 9.98 4.34 -12.85
N CYS A 37 8.79 4.35 -13.46
CA CYS A 37 7.54 4.33 -12.70
C CYS A 37 7.49 3.05 -11.84
N SER A 38 7.17 3.20 -10.55
CA SER A 38 7.03 2.08 -9.62
C SER A 38 5.76 1.28 -9.86
N ASN A 39 4.80 1.84 -10.58
CA ASN A 39 3.49 1.22 -10.76
C ASN A 39 3.55 0.15 -11.87
N PRO A 40 2.64 -0.82 -11.84
CA PRO A 40 2.59 -1.87 -12.85
C PRO A 40 2.44 -1.30 -14.27
N LEU A 41 2.82 -2.10 -15.27
CA LEU A 41 2.65 -1.71 -16.68
C LEU A 41 1.17 -1.58 -17.08
N THR A 42 0.30 -2.36 -16.43
CA THR A 42 -1.15 -2.27 -16.61
C THR A 42 -1.72 -1.48 -15.43
N LEU A 43 -2.18 -0.26 -15.71
CA LEU A 43 -2.73 0.65 -14.73
C LEU A 43 -4.24 0.48 -14.61
N GLU A 44 -4.75 0.61 -13.38
CA GLU A 44 -6.19 0.60 -13.12
C GLU A 44 -6.88 1.80 -13.81
N PRO A 45 -7.94 1.59 -14.61
CA PRO A 45 -8.67 2.67 -15.23
C PRO A 45 -9.51 3.46 -14.22
N ARG A 46 -9.91 4.67 -14.62
CA ARG A 46 -10.62 5.63 -13.77
C ARG A 46 -11.94 5.09 -13.20
N ASP A 47 -12.67 4.31 -13.99
CA ASP A 47 -13.98 3.74 -13.61
C ASP A 47 -13.89 2.68 -12.52
N SER A 48 -12.69 2.15 -12.27
CA SER A 48 -12.38 1.26 -11.16
C SER A 48 -11.80 1.98 -9.94
N GLU A 49 -11.60 3.30 -9.97
CA GLU A 49 -11.15 4.07 -8.80
C GLU A 49 -12.20 3.97 -7.68
N LEU A 50 -11.74 3.86 -6.42
CA LEU A 50 -12.65 3.85 -5.27
C LEU A 50 -13.40 5.19 -5.17
N ASP A 51 -14.70 5.10 -4.90
CA ASP A 51 -15.51 6.27 -4.57
C ASP A 51 -15.13 6.88 -3.21
N THR A 52 -15.62 8.09 -2.95
CA THR A 52 -15.31 8.84 -1.72
C THR A 52 -15.76 8.12 -0.44
N GLU A 53 -16.92 7.46 -0.43
CA GLU A 53 -17.42 6.76 0.75
C GLU A 53 -16.60 5.49 1.03
N SER A 54 -16.15 4.82 -0.03
CA SER A 54 -15.20 3.71 0.05
C SER A 54 -13.86 4.15 0.63
N TRP A 55 -13.31 5.29 0.21
CA TRP A 55 -12.09 5.84 0.81
C TRP A 55 -12.26 6.21 2.30
N LYS A 56 -13.36 6.87 2.67
CA LYS A 56 -13.65 7.19 4.08
C LYS A 56 -13.71 5.94 4.96
N ARG A 57 -14.33 4.88 4.44
CA ARG A 57 -14.40 3.58 5.13
C ARG A 57 -13.01 2.98 5.32
N VAL A 58 -12.21 2.87 4.26
CA VAL A 58 -10.84 2.32 4.32
C VAL A 58 -9.96 3.08 5.32
N LEU A 59 -10.03 4.41 5.31
CA LEU A 59 -9.26 5.23 6.26
C LEU A 59 -9.72 5.03 7.70
N SER A 60 -11.02 4.86 7.92
CA SER A 60 -11.58 4.57 9.25
C SER A 60 -11.16 3.18 9.77
N GLU A 61 -11.17 2.18 8.88
CA GLU A 61 -10.69 0.83 9.17
C GLU A 61 -9.18 0.82 9.48
N ALA A 62 -8.38 1.56 8.70
CA ALA A 62 -6.95 1.73 8.95
C ALA A 62 -6.67 2.37 10.32
N ALA A 63 -7.41 3.43 10.67
CA ALA A 63 -7.32 4.05 11.99
C ALA A 63 -7.68 3.06 13.12
N ALA A 64 -8.74 2.26 12.94
CA ALA A 64 -9.14 1.24 13.91
C ALA A 64 -8.11 0.11 14.07
N MET A 65 -7.35 -0.20 13.01
CA MET A 65 -6.22 -1.14 13.04
C MET A 65 -4.97 -0.57 13.73
N GLY A 66 -4.94 0.72 14.06
CA GLY A 66 -3.80 1.38 14.69
C GLY A 66 -2.75 1.89 13.70
N VAL A 67 -3.12 2.11 12.44
CA VAL A 67 -2.22 2.74 11.45
C VAL A 67 -1.87 4.16 11.87
N LEU A 68 -0.58 4.49 11.88
CA LEU A 68 -0.08 5.79 12.33
C LEU A 68 0.04 6.79 11.19
N HIS A 69 0.54 6.37 10.03
CA HIS A 69 0.78 7.26 8.89
C HIS A 69 0.00 6.84 7.64
N VAL A 70 -0.52 7.82 6.90
CA VAL A 70 -1.09 7.59 5.57
C VAL A 70 -0.26 8.36 4.56
N HIS A 71 0.25 7.64 3.55
CA HIS A 71 0.87 8.20 2.37
C HIS A 71 -0.15 8.21 1.25
N LEU A 72 -0.67 9.40 0.93
CA LEU A 72 -1.49 9.59 -0.25
C LEU A 72 -0.57 9.60 -1.47
N SER A 73 -0.80 8.68 -2.38
CA SER A 73 0.00 8.44 -3.57
C SER A 73 -0.91 8.35 -4.80
N GLY A 74 -0.30 8.24 -5.97
CA GLY A 74 -1.00 8.04 -7.24
C GLY A 74 -0.22 8.65 -8.40
N GLY A 75 -0.93 8.96 -9.47
CA GLY A 75 -0.42 9.74 -10.59
C GLY A 75 -0.57 11.25 -10.41
N GLU A 76 -0.20 11.98 -11.47
CA GLU A 76 -0.34 13.45 -11.57
C GLU A 76 -1.69 13.80 -12.23
N PRO A 77 -2.54 14.64 -11.63
CA PRO A 77 -3.80 15.08 -12.23
C PRO A 77 -3.60 16.00 -13.45
#